data_AF-A0A935Q8A7-F1
#
_entry.id   AF-A0A935Q8A7-F1
#
_cell.length_a   1.000
_cell.length_b   1.000
_cell.length_c   1.000
_cell.angle_alpha   90.00
_cell.angle_beta   90.00
_cell.angle_gamma   90.00
#
_symmetry.space_group_name_H-M   'P 1'
#
loop_
_entity.id
_entity.type
_entity.pdbx_description
1 polymer ?
#
loop_
_entity_poly.entity_id
_entity_poly.type
_entity_poly.pdbx_seq_one_letter_code
_entity_poly.pdbx_strand_id
1 'polypeptide(L)'
;MTKIELTKESEFIVGENKLMNYILAILFLAIFLYGLGDAVSRNFKNIDYQSYVLTLALIPVVYCLRRANSKRVYIRINKNGIYKDEQIVTGWSTLLNYYLAQEKKKKFYDIRDNFILVVEYRGEDVNKGFRRKIPLTNNQNKSEEEVLEAVAFFWAAYKMNTGRIT
;
A
#
# COMPACT_ATOMS: atom_id res chain seq x y z
N MET A 1 15.95 1.24 7.58
CA MET A 1 15.24 0.94 6.33
C MET A 1 16.26 0.97 5.21
N THR A 2 16.43 -0.14 4.50
CA THR A 2 17.34 -0.22 3.34
C THR A 2 16.76 0.63 2.22
N LYS A 3 17.45 1.72 1.87
CA LYS A 3 17.11 2.56 0.72
C LYS A 3 17.15 1.64 -0.51
N ILE A 4 16.03 1.47 -1.20
CA ILE A 4 16.01 0.65 -2.41
C ILE A 4 16.89 1.39 -3.42
N GLU A 5 18.01 0.79 -3.83
CA GLU A 5 18.81 1.34 -4.91
C GLU A 5 18.00 1.23 -6.20
N LEU A 6 17.48 2.37 -6.65
CA LEU A 6 16.75 2.48 -7.91
C LEU A 6 17.78 2.35 -9.05
N THR A 7 17.61 1.31 -9.87
CA THR A 7 18.37 1.13 -11.11
C THR A 7 17.45 1.33 -12.33
N LYS A 8 18.02 1.62 -13.51
CA LYS A 8 17.23 1.87 -14.74
C LYS A 8 16.28 0.73 -15.12
N GLU A 9 16.61 -0.49 -14.72
CA GLU A 9 15.82 -1.69 -15.01
C GLU A 9 15.01 -2.19 -13.80
N SER A 10 15.13 -1.53 -12.64
CA SER A 10 14.38 -1.90 -11.44
C SER A 10 12.90 -1.50 -11.54
N GLU A 11 12.07 -2.15 -10.72
CA GLU A 11 10.71 -1.73 -10.47
C GLU A 11 10.58 -1.27 -9.02
N PHE A 12 10.01 -0.08 -8.84
CA PHE A 12 9.62 0.41 -7.53
C PHE A 12 8.16 0.01 -7.27
N ILE A 13 7.95 -0.83 -6.25
CA ILE A 13 6.65 -1.44 -5.94
C ILE A 13 6.17 -0.97 -4.57
N VAL A 14 4.99 -0.35 -4.54
CA VAL A 14 4.25 0.02 -3.33
C VAL A 14 3.17 -1.02 -3.10
N GLY A 15 3.29 -1.76 -2.01
CA GLY A 15 2.34 -2.77 -1.56
C GLY A 15 1.72 -2.42 -0.20
N GLU A 16 0.96 -3.35 0.36
CA GLU A 16 0.42 -3.20 1.71
C GLU A 16 1.51 -3.40 2.77
N ASN A 17 1.47 -2.59 3.83
CA ASN A 17 2.24 -2.81 5.03
C ASN A 17 1.67 -4.02 5.78
N LYS A 18 2.46 -5.08 5.82
CA LYS A 18 2.07 -6.37 6.41
C LYS A 18 2.30 -6.44 7.91
N LEU A 19 3.13 -5.56 8.46
CA LEU A 19 3.62 -5.63 9.84
C LEU A 19 2.47 -5.61 10.84
N MET A 20 1.54 -4.66 10.68
CA MET A 20 0.38 -4.53 11.58
C MET A 20 -0.51 -5.78 11.54
N ASN A 21 -0.75 -6.35 10.35
CA ASN A 21 -1.56 -7.55 10.21
C ASN A 21 -0.88 -8.77 10.86
N TYR A 22 0.45 -8.89 10.78
CA TYR A 22 1.19 -9.95 11.49
C TYR A 22 1.13 -9.78 13.01
N ILE A 23 1.32 -8.56 13.52
CA ILE A 23 1.22 -8.26 14.96
C ILE A 23 -0.17 -8.63 15.47
N LEU A 24 -1.22 -8.20 14.78
CA LEU A 24 -2.61 -8.54 15.14
C LEU A 24 -2.87 -10.04 15.07
N ALA A 25 -2.37 -10.73 14.03
CA ALA A 25 -2.52 -12.18 13.91
C ALA A 25 -1.87 -12.92 15.09
N ILE A 26 -0.67 -12.53 15.50
CA ILE A 26 0.04 -13.12 16.65
C ILE A 26 -0.74 -12.85 17.94
N LEU A 27 -1.24 -11.63 18.13
CA LEU A 27 -2.02 -11.27 19.32
C LEU A 27 -3.31 -12.08 19.43
N PHE A 28 -4.08 -12.17 18.34
CA PHE A 28 -5.31 -12.98 18.35
C PHE A 28 -5.01 -14.48 18.49
N LEU A 29 -3.87 -14.95 17.96
CA LEU A 29 -3.45 -16.34 18.12
C LEU A 29 -3.10 -16.64 19.58
N ALA A 30 -2.43 -15.73 20.29
CA ALA A 30 -2.14 -15.89 21.71
C ALA A 30 -3.44 -15.97 22.54
N ILE A 31 -4.42 -15.11 22.24
CA ILE A 31 -5.74 -15.12 22.88
C ILE A 31 -6.46 -16.45 22.62
N PHE A 32 -6.43 -16.93 21.37
CA PHE A 32 -7.00 -18.22 21.00
C PHE A 32 -6.34 -19.39 21.74
N LEU A 33 -5.01 -19.43 21.78
CA LEU A 33 -4.26 -20.49 22.45
C LEU A 33 -4.51 -20.51 23.95
N TYR A 34 -4.68 -19.34 24.58
CA TYR A 34 -5.06 -19.23 25.99
C TYR A 34 -6.46 -19.82 26.24
N GLY A 35 -7.46 -19.44 25.44
CA GLY A 35 -8.82 -19.99 25.53
C GLY A 35 -8.87 -21.49 25.28
N LEU A 36 -8.12 -21.97 24.29
CA LEU A 36 -7.99 -23.39 23.98
C LEU A 36 -7.30 -24.16 25.10
N GLY A 37 -6.24 -23.61 25.69
CA GLY A 37 -5.52 -24.20 26.81
C GLY A 37 -6.40 -24.40 28.04
N ASP A 38 -7.17 -23.38 28.42
CA ASP A 38 -8.15 -23.49 29.51
C ASP A 38 -9.22 -24.57 29.19
N ALA A 39 -9.80 -24.55 27.99
CA ALA A 39 -10.79 -25.54 27.58
C ALA A 39 -10.25 -26.99 27.61
N VAL A 40 -9.03 -27.20 27.12
CA VAL A 40 -8.36 -28.51 27.14
C VAL A 40 -8.06 -28.96 28.58
N SER A 41 -7.55 -28.07 29.43
CA SER A 41 -7.24 -28.39 30.83
C SER A 41 -8.48 -28.83 31.63
N ARG A 42 -9.66 -28.33 31.25
CA ARG A 42 -10.95 -28.70 31.86
C ARG A 42 -11.64 -29.87 31.15
N ASN A 43 -10.96 -30.56 30.22
CA ASN A 43 -11.52 -31.63 29.39
C ASN A 43 -12.83 -31.23 28.68
N PHE A 44 -12.94 -29.96 28.28
CA PHE A 44 -14.15 -29.40 27.69
C PHE A 44 -15.41 -29.49 28.58
N LYS A 45 -15.26 -29.68 29.89
CA LYS A 45 -16.35 -29.70 30.88
C LYS A 45 -16.35 -28.40 31.68
N ASN A 46 -17.52 -27.86 31.99
CA ASN A 46 -17.67 -26.60 32.75
C ASN A 46 -16.80 -25.46 32.19
N ILE A 47 -16.80 -25.32 30.87
CA ILE A 47 -16.08 -24.24 30.18
C ILE A 47 -16.79 -22.93 30.49
N ASP A 48 -16.07 -21.98 31.08
CA ASP A 48 -16.60 -20.64 31.31
C ASP A 48 -16.88 -19.93 29.97
N TYR A 49 -17.91 -19.08 29.94
CA TYR A 49 -18.30 -18.35 28.73
C TYR A 49 -17.12 -17.55 28.11
N GLN A 50 -16.17 -17.13 28.95
CA GLN A 50 -14.94 -16.45 28.55
C GLN A 50 -14.09 -17.31 27.60
N SER A 51 -13.90 -18.60 27.87
CA SER A 51 -13.06 -19.49 27.06
C SER A 51 -13.65 -19.76 25.68
N TYR A 52 -14.98 -19.76 25.54
CA TYR A 52 -15.65 -19.79 24.22
C TYR A 52 -15.39 -18.53 23.41
N VAL A 53 -15.51 -17.35 24.02
CA VAL A 53 -15.25 -16.06 23.36
C VAL A 53 -13.78 -15.96 22.92
N LEU A 54 -12.85 -16.46 23.73
CA LEU A 54 -11.43 -16.51 23.40
C LEU A 54 -11.15 -17.46 22.22
N THR A 55 -11.88 -18.57 22.12
CA THR A 55 -11.74 -19.52 20.99
C THR A 55 -12.22 -18.91 19.66
N LEU A 56 -13.18 -17.97 19.70
CA LEU A 56 -13.61 -17.23 18.51
C LEU A 56 -12.53 -16.29 17.95
N ALA A 57 -11.45 -16.02 18.69
CA ALA A 57 -10.31 -15.26 18.20
C ALA A 57 -9.60 -15.94 17.01
N LEU A 58 -9.87 -17.22 16.73
CA LEU A 58 -9.38 -17.89 15.51
C LEU A 58 -9.87 -17.19 14.23
N ILE A 59 -11.09 -16.64 14.23
CA ILE A 59 -11.66 -15.95 13.06
C ILE A 59 -10.81 -14.73 12.67
N PRO A 60 -10.53 -13.76 13.56
CA PRO A 60 -9.66 -12.64 13.23
C PRO A 60 -8.20 -13.06 12.92
N VAL A 61 -7.68 -14.16 13.51
CA VAL A 61 -6.36 -14.71 13.09
C VAL A 61 -6.35 -15.04 11.61
N VAL A 62 -7.31 -15.86 11.15
CA VAL A 62 -7.39 -16.29 9.76
C VAL A 62 -7.55 -15.07 8.83
N TYR A 63 -8.38 -14.11 9.22
CA TYR A 63 -8.57 -12.87 8.47
C TYR A 63 -7.28 -12.05 8.34
N CYS A 64 -6.59 -11.78 9.46
CA CYS A 64 -5.33 -11.02 9.48
C CYS A 64 -4.23 -11.72 8.68
N LEU A 65 -4.09 -13.04 8.79
CA LEU A 65 -3.11 -13.81 8.02
C LEU A 65 -3.40 -13.78 6.51
N ARG A 66 -4.67 -13.95 6.11
CA ARG A 66 -5.07 -13.83 4.69
C ARG A 66 -4.69 -12.46 4.13
N ARG A 67 -4.93 -11.40 4.92
CA ARG A 67 -4.58 -10.04 4.54
C ARG A 67 -3.06 -9.81 4.47
N ALA A 68 -2.31 -10.31 5.45
CA ALA A 68 -0.84 -10.23 5.46
C ALA A 68 -0.20 -10.98 4.26
N ASN A 69 -0.80 -12.09 3.85
CA ASN A 69 -0.35 -12.89 2.71
C ASN A 69 -0.76 -12.33 1.34
N SER A 70 -1.57 -11.27 1.31
CA SER A 70 -1.91 -10.58 0.07
C SER A 70 -0.65 -10.08 -0.65
N LYS A 71 -0.60 -10.31 -1.97
CA LYS A 71 0.45 -9.79 -2.87
C LYS A 71 -0.02 -8.52 -3.61
N ARG A 72 -1.03 -7.83 -3.07
CA ARG A 72 -1.61 -6.65 -3.70
C ARG A 72 -0.55 -5.55 -3.90
N VAL A 73 -0.40 -5.12 -5.15
CA VAL A 73 0.45 -3.99 -5.55
C VAL A 73 -0.46 -2.80 -5.80
N TYR A 74 -0.29 -1.73 -5.03
CA TYR A 74 -1.07 -0.51 -5.17
C TYR A 74 -0.49 0.41 -6.25
N ILE A 75 0.83 0.59 -6.24
CA ILE A 75 1.55 1.44 -7.19
C ILE A 75 2.78 0.69 -7.68
N ARG A 76 3.02 0.71 -8.98
CA ARG A 76 4.27 0.25 -9.57
C ARG A 76 4.81 1.36 -10.45
N ILE A 77 6.09 1.68 -10.28
CA ILE A 77 6.81 2.67 -11.08
C ILE A 77 8.02 1.95 -11.66
N ASN A 78 8.16 1.96 -12.97
CA ASN A 78 9.26 1.33 -13.67
C ASN A 78 9.64 2.16 -14.91
N LYS A 79 10.57 1.64 -15.73
CA LYS A 79 11.01 2.31 -16.96
C LYS A 79 9.93 2.57 -18.01
N ASN A 80 8.76 1.91 -17.93
CA ASN A 80 7.68 2.09 -18.88
C ASN A 80 6.71 3.20 -18.47
N GLY A 81 6.46 3.34 -17.17
CA GLY A 81 5.55 4.36 -16.66
C GLY A 81 5.09 4.12 -15.22
N ILE A 82 3.94 4.72 -14.90
CA ILE A 82 3.29 4.64 -13.60
C ILE A 82 2.05 3.75 -13.74
N TYR A 83 1.92 2.79 -12.83
CA TYR A 83 0.81 1.84 -12.76
C TYR A 83 0.11 1.95 -11.41
N LYS A 84 -1.21 1.82 -11.41
CA LYS A 84 -2.07 1.76 -10.22
C LYS A 84 -2.88 0.47 -10.25
N ASP A 85 -2.85 -0.31 -9.17
CA ASP A 85 -3.52 -1.61 -9.09
C ASP A 85 -3.23 -2.48 -10.35
N GLU A 86 -1.94 -2.50 -10.76
CA GLU A 86 -1.43 -3.18 -11.97
C GLU A 86 -1.95 -2.66 -13.33
N GLN A 87 -2.75 -1.60 -13.35
CA GLN A 87 -3.21 -0.94 -14.58
C GLN A 87 -2.33 0.27 -14.90
N ILE A 88 -1.96 0.43 -16.18
CA ILE A 88 -1.17 1.59 -16.62
C ILE A 88 -1.98 2.88 -16.42
N VAL A 89 -1.36 3.86 -15.76
CA VAL A 89 -1.93 5.20 -15.61
C VAL A 89 -1.39 6.10 -16.72
N THR A 90 -0.07 6.10 -16.90
CA THR A 90 0.60 6.87 -17.96
C THR A 90 1.97 6.28 -18.23
N GLY A 91 2.41 6.35 -19.50
CA GLY A 91 3.81 6.20 -19.86
C GLY A 91 4.59 7.48 -19.54
N TRP A 92 5.92 7.40 -19.54
CA TRP A 92 6.76 8.59 -19.37
C TRP A 92 6.60 9.57 -20.53
N SER A 93 6.48 9.09 -21.77
CA SER A 93 6.33 9.95 -22.96
C SER A 93 5.12 10.88 -22.92
N THR A 94 4.05 10.46 -22.25
CA THR A 94 2.78 11.19 -22.11
C THR A 94 2.67 11.97 -20.80
N LEU A 95 3.64 11.80 -19.88
CA LEU A 95 3.65 12.49 -18.59
C LEU A 95 3.89 14.00 -18.80
N LEU A 96 3.02 14.82 -18.24
CA LEU A 96 3.12 16.28 -18.26
C LEU A 96 3.68 16.81 -16.94
N ASN A 97 3.09 16.38 -15.82
CA ASN A 97 3.46 16.84 -14.50
C ASN A 97 3.11 15.80 -13.43
N TYR A 98 3.81 15.86 -12.29
CA TYR A 98 3.52 15.05 -11.12
C TYR A 98 3.79 15.86 -9.85
N TYR A 99 2.90 15.77 -8.87
CA TYR A 99 3.08 16.43 -7.58
C TYR A 99 2.30 15.72 -6.47
N LEU A 100 2.77 15.87 -5.24
CA LEU A 100 2.02 15.49 -4.04
C LEU A 100 1.04 16.60 -3.69
N ALA A 101 -0.21 16.24 -3.46
CA ALA A 101 -1.20 17.14 -2.88
C ALA A 101 -1.81 16.48 -1.65
N GLN A 102 -2.26 17.30 -0.71
CA GLN A 102 -3.03 16.84 0.44
C GLN A 102 -4.50 17.19 0.17
N GLU A 103 -5.40 16.20 0.19
CA GLU A 103 -6.82 16.52 0.09
C GLU A 103 -7.28 17.24 1.36
N LYS A 104 -7.94 18.39 1.18
CA LYS A 104 -8.52 19.14 2.31
C LYS A 104 -9.50 18.25 3.06
N LYS A 105 -9.32 18.16 4.39
CA LYS A 105 -10.18 17.42 5.31
C LYS A 105 -11.64 17.82 5.09
N LYS A 106 -12.44 16.93 4.47
CA LYS A 106 -13.86 17.19 4.20
C LYS A 106 -14.74 16.99 5.43
N LYS A 107 -14.24 16.32 6.47
CA LYS A 107 -14.98 15.99 7.69
C LYS A 107 -14.13 16.26 8.92
N PHE A 108 -14.77 16.74 9.98
CA PHE A 108 -14.14 17.06 11.28
C PHE A 108 -13.51 15.83 11.96
N TYR A 109 -13.95 14.61 11.61
CA TYR A 109 -13.44 13.33 12.12
C TYR A 109 -12.31 12.71 11.29
N ASP A 110 -11.83 13.38 10.24
CA ASP A 110 -10.77 12.84 9.38
C ASP A 110 -9.39 13.14 9.99
N ILE A 111 -8.96 12.27 10.90
CA ILE A 111 -7.67 12.37 11.61
C ILE A 111 -6.51 11.98 10.68
N ARG A 112 -6.78 11.40 9.52
CA ARG A 112 -5.76 10.92 8.58
C ARG A 112 -5.32 12.02 7.62
N ASP A 113 -4.01 12.11 7.40
CA ASP A 113 -3.46 12.88 6.30
C ASP A 113 -3.70 12.09 5.01
N ASN A 114 -4.55 12.65 4.14
CA ASN A 114 -4.89 12.05 2.86
C ASN A 114 -3.98 12.63 1.78
N PHE A 115 -2.75 12.14 1.71
CA PHE A 115 -1.85 12.46 0.61
C PHE A 115 -2.32 11.78 -0.68
N ILE A 116 -2.28 12.52 -1.77
CA ILE A 116 -2.60 12.04 -3.11
C ILE A 116 -1.43 12.38 -4.03
N LEU A 117 -0.96 11.38 -4.77
CA LEU A 117 -0.10 11.61 -5.92
C LEU A 117 -0.99 12.03 -7.09
N VAL A 118 -0.81 13.26 -7.56
CA VAL A 118 -1.50 13.77 -8.73
C VAL A 118 -0.59 13.59 -9.93
N VAL A 119 -1.09 12.84 -10.92
CA VAL A 119 -0.39 12.56 -12.17
C VAL A 119 -1.17 13.22 -13.30
N GLU A 120 -0.52 14.12 -14.03
CA GLU A 120 -1.06 14.81 -15.18
C GLU A 120 -0.40 14.27 -16.45
N TYR A 121 -1.22 13.81 -17.39
CA TYR A 121 -0.75 13.18 -18.62
C TYR A 121 -1.61 13.57 -19.81
N ARG A 122 -1.03 13.47 -21.01
CA ARG A 122 -1.74 13.66 -22.27
C ARG A 122 -2.46 12.37 -22.65
N GLY A 123 -3.75 12.46 -22.98
CA GLY A 123 -4.48 11.32 -23.52
C GLY A 123 -4.27 11.16 -25.02
N GLU A 124 -5.07 10.29 -25.65
CA GLU A 124 -5.06 10.09 -27.11
C GLU A 124 -5.42 11.38 -27.87
N ASP A 125 -6.26 12.22 -27.27
CA ASP A 125 -6.61 13.54 -27.77
C ASP A 125 -5.55 14.56 -27.32
N VAL A 126 -4.71 15.01 -28.26
CA VAL A 126 -3.49 15.82 -28.02
C VAL A 126 -3.77 17.11 -27.23
N ASN A 127 -5.00 17.63 -27.32
CA ASN A 127 -5.44 18.87 -26.68
C ASN A 127 -6.07 18.69 -25.29
N LYS A 128 -6.23 17.45 -24.79
CA LYS A 128 -6.81 17.18 -23.48
C LYS A 128 -5.79 16.59 -22.52
N GLY A 129 -5.48 17.36 -21.47
CA GLY A 129 -4.75 16.87 -20.31
C GLY A 129 -5.69 16.11 -19.39
N PHE A 130 -5.30 14.89 -19.00
CA PHE A 130 -5.99 14.08 -18.01
C PHE A 130 -5.25 14.16 -16.68
N ARG A 131 -6.02 14.15 -15.59
CA ARG A 131 -5.48 14.14 -14.23
C ARG A 131 -5.96 12.88 -13.52
N ARG A 132 -5.03 12.07 -13.01
CA ARG A 132 -5.31 10.91 -12.15
C ARG A 132 -4.83 11.20 -10.74
N LYS A 133 -5.69 10.97 -9.76
CA LYS A 133 -5.34 11.00 -8.34
C LYS A 133 -5.11 9.58 -7.84
N ILE A 134 -3.92 9.33 -7.30
CA ILE A 134 -3.55 8.06 -6.70
C ILE A 134 -3.44 8.29 -5.19
N PRO A 135 -4.32 7.70 -4.37
CA PRO A 135 -4.25 7.88 -2.93
C PRO A 135 -3.01 7.18 -2.36
N LEU A 136 -2.27 7.93 -1.54
CA LEU A 136 -1.19 7.42 -0.71
C LEU A 136 -1.76 7.24 0.68
N THR A 137 -1.67 6.01 1.20
CA THR A 137 -2.34 5.64 2.45
C THR A 137 -1.31 5.08 3.42
N ASN A 138 -1.46 5.39 4.71
CA ASN A 138 -0.57 4.90 5.78
C ASN A 138 -0.47 3.37 5.89
N ASN A 139 -1.36 2.64 5.24
CA ASN A 139 -1.30 1.17 5.15
C ASN A 139 -0.34 0.69 4.06
N GLN A 140 0.40 1.57 3.38
CA GLN A 140 1.39 1.22 2.37
C GLN A 140 2.76 0.96 3.01
N ASN A 141 3.57 0.12 2.39
CA ASN A 141 4.91 -0.23 2.87
C ASN A 141 6.00 0.80 2.48
N LYS A 142 5.61 1.91 1.85
CA LYS A 142 6.48 2.98 1.34
C LYS A 142 5.93 4.34 1.71
N SER A 143 6.82 5.29 2.00
CA SER A 143 6.43 6.68 2.30
C SER A 143 6.08 7.45 1.03
N GLU A 144 5.35 8.55 1.20
CA GLU A 144 4.99 9.47 0.14
C GLU A 144 6.23 10.07 -0.55
N GLU A 145 7.26 10.34 0.24
CA GLU A 145 8.56 10.83 -0.22
C GLU A 145 9.27 9.79 -1.08
N GLU A 146 9.32 8.52 -0.65
CA GLU A 146 9.90 7.43 -1.44
C GLU A 146 9.18 7.26 -2.79
N VAL A 147 7.85 7.42 -2.80
CA VAL A 147 7.06 7.37 -4.04
C VAL A 147 7.42 8.53 -4.97
N LEU A 148 7.53 9.75 -4.43
CA LEU A 148 7.88 10.93 -5.22
C LEU A 148 9.32 10.83 -5.77
N GLU A 149 10.27 10.39 -4.95
CA GLU A 149 11.65 10.13 -5.35
C GLU A 149 11.72 9.09 -6.48
N ALA A 150 10.94 8.01 -6.39
CA ALA A 150 10.88 7.01 -7.45
C ALA A 150 10.35 7.59 -8.76
N VAL A 151 9.27 8.38 -8.73
CA VAL A 151 8.75 9.06 -9.94
C VAL A 151 9.81 9.99 -10.54
N ALA A 152 10.48 10.80 -9.70
CA ALA A 152 11.52 11.73 -10.14
C ALA A 152 12.71 11.00 -10.78
N PHE A 153 13.15 9.89 -10.18
CA PHE A 153 14.25 9.08 -10.69
C PHE A 153 13.96 8.53 -12.10
N PHE A 154 12.83 7.83 -12.29
CA PHE A 154 12.50 7.24 -13.59
C PHE A 154 12.19 8.31 -14.64
N TRP A 155 11.61 9.45 -14.24
CA TRP A 155 11.39 10.57 -15.15
C TRP A 155 12.69 11.20 -15.63
N ALA A 156 13.65 11.43 -14.73
CA ALA A 156 14.97 11.93 -15.08
C ALA A 156 15.71 10.94 -16.00
N ALA A 157 15.65 9.64 -15.69
CA ALA A 157 16.24 8.60 -16.54
C ALA A 157 15.63 8.57 -17.96
N TYR A 158 14.31 8.75 -18.08
CA TYR A 158 13.63 8.85 -19.37
C TYR A 158 14.08 10.09 -20.16
N LYS A 159 14.17 11.27 -19.51
CA LYS A 159 14.65 12.51 -20.14
C LYS A 159 16.09 12.37 -20.67
N MET A 160 16.98 11.79 -19.87
CA MET A 160 18.37 11.53 -20.27
C MET A 160 18.44 10.61 -21.50
N ASN A 161 17.65 9.53 -21.52
CA ASN A 161 17.64 8.59 -22.65
C ASN A 161 17.00 9.19 -23.92
N THR A 162 16.12 10.18 -23.81
CA THR A 162 15.41 10.80 -24.95
C THR A 162 15.99 12.14 -25.40
N GLY A 163 17.10 12.58 -24.81
CA GLY A 163 17.75 13.86 -25.14
C GLY A 163 16.93 15.10 -24.78
N ARG A 164 15.84 14.95 -24.02
CA ARG A 164 15.01 16.05 -23.52
C ARG A 164 15.62 16.61 -22.24
N ILE A 165 16.75 17.30 -22.37
CA ILE A 165 17.35 18.03 -21.25
C ILE A 165 16.56 19.33 -21.07
N THR A 166 15.95 19.48 -19.89
CA THR A 166 15.42 20.76 -19.37
C THR A 166 16.23 21.13 -18.15
#